data_AF-X1E4Z6-F1
#
_entry.id   AF-X1E4Z6-F1
#
_cell.length_a   1.000
_cell.length_b   1.000
_cell.length_c   1.000
_cell.angle_alpha   90.00
_cell.angle_beta   90.00
_cell.angle_gamma   90.00
#
_symmetry.space_group_name_H-M   'P 1'
#
loop_
_entity.id
_entity.type
_entity.pdbx_description
1 polymer ?
#
loop_
_entity_poly.entity_id
_entity_poly.type
_entity_poly.pdbx_seq_one_letter_code
_entity_poly.pdbx_strand_id
1 'polypeptide(L)' 'GTMVEDSSIEHSVVLENCCITKIERLADSIIGKGSTVTKHDHKFKAVRLFVGDDARVEL' A
#
# COMPACT_ATOMS: atom_id res chain seq x y z
N GLY A 1 -7.10 -9.33 -9.18
CA GLY A 1 -6.25 -9.96 -8.15
C GLY A 1 -5.32 -8.91 -7.57
N THR A 2 -4.92 -9.05 -6.31
CA THR A 2 -4.05 -8.09 -5.62
C THR A 2 -2.58 -8.47 -5.76
N MET A 3 -1.71 -7.51 -6.09
CA MET A 3 -0.26 -7.71 -6.27
C MET A 3 0.51 -7.00 -5.16
N VAL A 4 1.41 -7.73 -4.50
CA VAL A 4 2.29 -7.22 -3.43
C VAL A 4 3.71 -7.64 -3.77
N GLU A 5 4.58 -6.66 -4.07
CA GLU A 5 5.97 -6.88 -4.49
C GLU A 5 6.92 -6.04 -3.64
N ASP A 6 8.02 -6.62 -3.18
CA ASP A 6 9.03 -5.95 -2.32
C ASP A 6 8.39 -5.14 -1.18
N SER A 7 7.32 -5.69 -0.60
CA SER A 7 6.49 -4.98 0.35
C SER A 7 6.12 -5.84 1.55
N SER A 8 6.16 -5.26 2.75
CA SER A 8 5.71 -5.93 3.98
C SER A 8 4.39 -5.34 4.45
N ILE A 9 3.41 -6.20 4.75
CA ILE A 9 2.08 -5.80 5.24
C ILE A 9 1.85 -6.38 6.62
N GLU A 10 1.44 -5.53 7.57
CA GLU A 10 1.23 -5.88 8.97
C GLU A 10 -0.05 -5.23 9.49
N HIS A 11 -0.90 -5.98 10.19
CA HIS A 11 -2.16 -5.46 10.77
C HIS A 11 -2.99 -4.56 9.81
N SER A 12 -2.96 -4.85 8.51
CA SER A 12 -3.56 -4.01 7.48
C SER A 12 -4.55 -4.82 6.65
N VAL A 13 -5.59 -4.15 6.16
CA VAL A 13 -6.62 -4.73 5.31
C VAL A 13 -6.41 -4.25 3.88
N VAL A 14 -6.26 -5.17 2.94
CA VAL A 14 -6.11 -4.86 1.51
C VAL A 14 -7.29 -5.47 0.75
N LEU A 15 -8.07 -4.61 0.10
CA LEU A 15 -9.21 -5.05 -0.72
C LEU A 15 -8.73 -5.56 -2.09
N GLU A 16 -9.67 -5.94 -2.94
CA GLU A 16 -9.36 -6.54 -4.24
C GLU A 16 -8.74 -5.56 -5.24
N ASN A 17 -7.98 -6.09 -6.20
CA ASN A 17 -7.40 -5.35 -7.33
C ASN A 17 -6.43 -4.23 -6.90
N CYS A 18 -5.72 -4.42 -5.79
CA CYS A 18 -4.71 -3.47 -5.35
C CYS A 18 -3.33 -3.79 -5.90
N CYS A 19 -2.49 -2.78 -6.03
CA CYS A 19 -1.09 -2.91 -6.42
C CYS A 19 -0.20 -2.21 -5.39
N ILE A 20 0.59 -2.99 -4.64
CA ILE A 20 1.46 -2.48 -3.56
C ILE A 20 2.90 -2.88 -3.90
N THR A 21 3.75 -1.89 -4.16
CA THR A 21 5.13 -2.14 -4.59
C THR A 21 6.14 -1.28 -3.82
N LYS A 22 7.28 -1.89 -3.47
CA LYS A 22 8.44 -1.25 -2.81
C LYS A 22 8.13 -0.62 -1.44
N ILE A 23 7.12 -1.11 -0.72
CA ILE A 23 6.73 -0.59 0.59
C ILE A 23 7.44 -1.34 1.71
N GLU A 24 8.47 -0.72 2.30
CA GLU A 24 9.24 -1.33 3.40
C GLU A 24 8.36 -1.90 4.52
N ARG A 25 7.34 -1.14 4.95
CA ARG A 25 6.34 -1.60 5.93
C ARG A 25 5.03 -0.81 5.82
N LEU A 26 3.96 -1.50 5.46
CA LEU A 26 2.58 -1.03 5.53
C LEU A 26 1.96 -1.60 6.82
N ALA A 27 1.68 -0.75 7.80
CA ALA A 27 1.12 -1.15 9.08
C ALA A 27 -0.20 -0.40 9.36
N ASP A 28 -1.12 -1.00 10.13
CA ASP A 28 -2.38 -0.40 10.59
C ASP A 28 -3.16 0.37 9.49
N SER A 29 -3.15 -0.14 8.25
CA SER A 29 -3.66 0.56 7.07
C SER A 29 -4.86 -0.16 6.46
N ILE A 30 -5.72 0.59 5.77
CA ILE A 30 -6.81 0.03 4.95
C ILE A 30 -6.60 0.52 3.52
N ILE A 31 -6.45 -0.43 2.60
CA ILE A 31 -6.25 -0.17 1.17
C ILE A 31 -7.53 -0.53 0.42
N GLY A 32 -8.21 0.50 -0.07
CA GLY A 32 -9.45 0.40 -0.84
C GLY A 32 -9.29 -0.34 -2.17
N LYS A 33 -10.38 -0.82 -2.74
CA LYS A 33 -10.40 -1.61 -3.98
C LYS A 33 -9.80 -0.79 -5.13
N GLY A 34 -8.97 -1.42 -5.97
CA GLY A 34 -8.35 -0.75 -7.12
C GLY A 34 -7.19 0.20 -6.78
N SER A 35 -6.79 0.29 -5.51
CA SER A 35 -5.78 1.26 -5.08
C SER A 35 -4.37 0.85 -5.50
N THR A 36 -3.55 1.85 -5.82
CA THR A 36 -2.12 1.66 -6.13
C THR A 36 -1.27 2.42 -5.12
N VAL A 37 -0.35 1.71 -4.49
CA VAL A 37 0.60 2.22 -3.49
C VAL A 37 2.01 1.87 -3.96
N THR A 38 2.77 2.89 -4.33
CA THR A 38 4.13 2.75 -4.87
C THR A 38 5.05 3.74 -4.18
N LYS A 39 6.21 3.27 -3.73
CA LYS A 39 7.26 4.12 -3.17
C LYS A 39 8.34 4.39 -4.21
N HIS A 40 8.65 5.67 -4.43
CA HIS A 40 9.65 6.12 -5.38
C HIS A 40 11.00 6.47 -4.73
N ASP A 41 11.03 6.85 -3.45
CA ASP A 41 12.26 7.26 -2.76
C ASP A 41 12.47 6.55 -1.40
N HIS A 42 13.72 6.22 -1.05
CA HIS A 42 14.09 5.34 0.08
C HIS A 42 13.88 5.95 1.48
N LYS A 43 13.35 7.17 1.59
CA LYS A 43 13.35 7.91 2.87
C LYS A 43 12.28 7.49 3.88
N PHE A 44 11.19 6.83 3.46
CA PHE A 44 10.08 6.49 4.36
C PHE A 44 10.06 5.01 4.75
N LYS A 45 10.43 4.70 6.00
CA LYS A 45 10.53 3.30 6.49
C LYS A 45 9.19 2.64 6.81
N ALA A 46 8.18 3.43 7.15
CA ALA A 46 6.83 2.95 7.43
C ALA A 46 5.83 4.06 7.16
N VAL A 47 4.69 3.71 6.54
CA VAL A 47 3.60 4.64 6.28
C VAL A 47 2.28 4.02 6.74
N ARG A 48 1.46 4.84 7.41
CA ARG A 48 0.08 4.53 7.76
C ARG A 48 -0.83 5.29 6.81
N LEU A 49 -1.65 4.57 6.05
CA LEU A 49 -2.51 5.15 5.03
C LEU A 49 -3.93 4.61 5.18
N PHE A 50 -4.90 5.52 5.10
CA PHE A 50 -6.30 5.19 4.87
C PHE A 50 -6.62 5.59 3.44
N VAL A 51 -6.63 4.60 2.55
CA VAL A 51 -6.80 4.79 1.11
C VAL A 51 -8.19 4.31 0.74
N GLY A 52 -9.04 5.22 0.27
CA GLY A 52 -10.37 4.87 -0.24
C GLY A 52 -10.31 4.13 -1.57
N ASP A 53 -11.47 3.72 -2.09
CA ASP A 53 -11.53 3.07 -3.40
C ASP A 53 -11.03 4.00 -4.53
N ASP A 54 -10.32 3.43 -5.50
CA ASP A 54 -9.69 4.12 -6.64
C ASP A 54 -8.67 5.22 -6.26
N ALA A 55 -8.15 5.22 -5.04
CA ALA A 55 -7.14 6.19 -4.64
C ALA A 55 -5.72 5.75 -5.04
N ARG A 56 -4.92 6.76 -5.41
CA ARG A 56 -3.52 6.60 -5.84
C ARG A 56 -2.63 7.32 -4.85
N VAL A 57 -1.69 6.59 -4.27
CA VAL A 57 -0.74 7.14 -3.29
C VAL A 57 0.68 6.98 -3.82
N GLU A 58 1.40 8.09 -3.92
CA GLU A 58 2.78 8.17 -4.36
C GLU A 58 3.62 8.81 -3.24
N LEU A 59 4.67 8.11 -2.82
CA LEU A 59 5.52 8.44 -1.67
C LEU A 59 7.00 8.53 -2.02
#